data_AF-A0A0B2VBM6-F1
#
_entry.id   AF-A0A0B2VBM6-F1
#
_cell.length_a   1.000
_cell.length_b   1.000
_cell.length_c   1.000
_cell.angle_alpha   90.00
_cell.angle_beta   90.00
_cell.angle_gamma   90.00
#
_symmetry.space_group_name_H-M   'P 1'
#
loop_
_entity.id
_entity.type
_entity.pdbx_description
1 polymer ?
#
loop_
_entity_poly.entity_id
_entity_poly.type
_entity_poly.pdbx_seq_one_letter_code
_entity_poly.pdbx_strand_id
1 'polypeptide(L)'
;MLSRITIIPFRNSNLNWPKANQSFYINIKQFTMSVCAGLPNTADNSCSSKTAPLDAHANGNLANKSNSDSVSRRDSSTCLDSLPINVAERNHKWGSIEDTYSRRSCSPPDSVFKRAFKFYKKRCPPPDLSNVIEFRATPLAKGVERAALKVVESVSSEAIRAVGLKPLSEWKLFTMIHRQGLFVLSDIFEPSKHLEWIARCLNVYPEAPNRNNVLLHISDASKIFVNHANKLRWATLGYHYDWATKVYPSSGDPLPEELVSVADLISHVLGIGPMQADAAIVNYYPPKSALSPHIDRSERFLARPLISLSFGQSAVYLSGGTSLDDHVDALFLHSGDVLVMHGDQRLVYHAVPCIQKTLNFEANAQFSEQIVHYANNNRINVTIRQVDRH
;
A
#
# COMPACT_ATOMS: atom_id res chain seq x y z
N MET A 1 -2.56 -27.59 32.74
CA MET A 1 -3.67 -28.03 31.87
C MET A 1 -3.25 -27.79 30.43
N LEU A 2 -2.91 -28.85 29.69
CA LEU A 2 -2.47 -28.77 28.30
C LEU A 2 -3.71 -28.68 27.40
N SER A 3 -3.98 -27.51 26.83
CA SER A 3 -5.04 -27.31 25.83
C SER A 3 -4.54 -27.76 24.46
N ARG A 4 -5.12 -28.85 23.94
CA ARG A 4 -4.89 -29.34 22.57
C ARG A 4 -5.45 -28.33 21.57
N ILE A 5 -4.57 -27.68 20.81
CA ILE A 5 -4.92 -26.93 19.61
C ILE A 5 -5.35 -27.95 18.54
N THR A 6 -6.62 -27.91 18.15
CA THR A 6 -7.15 -28.74 17.07
C THR A 6 -7.10 -27.91 15.79
N ILE A 7 -6.10 -28.16 14.95
CA ILE A 7 -5.91 -27.49 13.66
C ILE A 7 -6.88 -28.10 12.64
N ILE A 8 -7.78 -27.29 12.07
CA ILE A 8 -8.64 -27.71 10.96
C ILE A 8 -7.85 -27.51 9.65
N PRO A 9 -7.66 -28.55 8.82
CA PRO A 9 -6.94 -28.39 7.56
C PRO A 9 -7.74 -27.51 6.60
N PHE A 10 -7.03 -26.71 5.80
CA PHE A 10 -7.53 -26.00 4.63
C PHE A 10 -8.32 -26.98 3.72
N ARG A 11 -9.63 -27.03 3.89
CA ARG A 11 -10.54 -27.73 2.98
C ARG A 11 -11.34 -26.68 2.23
N ASN A 12 -11.27 -26.76 0.91
CA ASN A 12 -12.28 -26.19 0.02
C ASN A 12 -13.64 -26.75 0.44
N SER A 13 -14.52 -25.91 0.99
CA SER A 13 -15.93 -26.28 1.16
C SER A 13 -16.83 -25.08 0.89
N ASN A 14 -17.56 -25.18 -0.21
CA ASN A 14 -18.85 -24.52 -0.39
C ASN A 14 -19.72 -24.78 0.85
N LEU A 15 -20.11 -23.73 1.59
CA LEU A 15 -21.22 -23.81 2.55
C LEU A 15 -21.83 -22.42 2.78
N ASN A 16 -23.16 -22.40 2.65
CA ASN A 16 -24.06 -21.26 2.78
C ASN A 16 -24.05 -20.65 4.19
N TRP A 17 -24.07 -19.32 4.28
CA TRP A 17 -24.43 -18.58 5.50
C TRP A 17 -25.77 -17.83 5.32
N PRO A 18 -26.56 -17.66 6.40
CA PRO A 18 -27.92 -17.12 6.31
C PRO A 18 -27.94 -15.61 6.11
N LYS A 19 -28.90 -15.14 5.29
CA LYS A 19 -29.17 -13.72 5.03
C LYS A 19 -29.70 -13.06 6.31
N ALA A 20 -28.99 -12.05 6.80
CA ALA A 20 -29.52 -11.09 7.76
C ALA A 20 -30.05 -9.86 7.01
N ASN A 21 -31.36 -9.64 7.07
CA ASN A 21 -32.00 -8.39 6.68
C ASN A 21 -31.71 -7.34 7.75
N GLN A 22 -31.31 -6.12 7.35
CA GLN A 22 -31.91 -4.89 7.88
C GLN A 22 -31.40 -3.63 7.17
N SER A 23 -32.35 -2.76 6.88
CA SER A 23 -32.28 -1.44 6.26
C SER A 23 -31.64 -0.40 7.20
N PHE A 24 -31.06 0.69 6.66
CA PHE A 24 -31.39 2.09 6.98
C PHE A 24 -30.49 3.09 6.21
N TYR A 25 -31.05 4.29 6.01
CA TYR A 25 -30.63 5.38 5.13
C TYR A 25 -29.31 6.07 5.54
N ILE A 26 -28.51 6.47 4.54
CA ILE A 26 -27.33 7.34 4.70
C ILE A 26 -27.47 8.58 3.81
N ASN A 27 -27.26 9.74 4.41
CA ASN A 27 -27.18 11.05 3.77
C ASN A 27 -25.75 11.26 3.24
N ILE A 28 -25.58 11.45 1.93
CA ILE A 28 -24.29 11.50 1.25
C ILE A 28 -23.94 12.96 0.92
N LYS A 29 -22.83 13.47 1.47
CA LYS A 29 -22.05 14.55 0.85
C LYS A 29 -20.63 14.07 0.57
N GLN A 30 -20.20 14.41 -0.65
CA GLN A 30 -19.15 13.83 -1.48
C GLN A 30 -17.71 14.04 -0.99
N PHE A 31 -16.82 13.12 -1.39
CA PHE A 31 -15.46 13.46 -1.86
C PHE A 31 -15.06 12.55 -3.02
N THR A 32 -14.54 13.17 -4.08
CA THR A 32 -14.15 12.56 -5.36
C THR A 32 -12.63 12.34 -5.44
N MET A 33 -12.22 11.18 -5.96
CA MET A 33 -10.87 10.97 -6.49
C MET A 33 -10.87 11.30 -7.97
N SER A 34 -9.96 12.18 -8.40
CA SER A 34 -9.85 12.65 -9.79
C SER A 34 -9.53 11.52 -10.75
N VAL A 35 -10.43 11.28 -11.71
CA VAL A 35 -10.19 10.44 -12.90
C VAL A 35 -10.19 11.38 -14.11
N CYS A 36 -9.09 11.42 -14.86
CA CYS A 36 -9.08 12.02 -16.19
C CYS A 36 -9.87 11.10 -17.14
N ALA A 37 -11.09 11.49 -17.48
CA ALA A 37 -11.88 10.88 -18.53
C ALA A 37 -11.50 11.54 -19.88
N GLY A 38 -11.04 10.72 -20.83
CA GLY A 38 -11.07 11.07 -22.25
C GLY A 38 -12.36 10.53 -22.85
N LEU A 39 -13.14 11.42 -23.46
CA LEU A 39 -14.35 11.09 -24.23
C LEU A 39 -14.00 10.80 -25.71
N PRO A 40 -14.92 10.18 -26.47
CA PRO A 40 -14.60 9.35 -27.63
C PRO A 40 -14.66 10.12 -28.95
N ASN A 41 -14.01 9.58 -29.99
CA ASN A 41 -14.35 9.89 -31.37
C ASN A 41 -14.75 8.62 -32.11
N THR A 42 -15.86 8.75 -32.81
CA THR A 42 -16.53 7.80 -33.69
C THR A 42 -15.90 7.74 -35.09
N ALA A 43 -16.22 6.64 -35.77
CA ALA A 43 -16.29 6.43 -37.23
C ALA A 43 -15.09 5.75 -37.95
N ASP A 44 -15.38 4.51 -38.34
CA ASP A 44 -15.31 3.92 -39.69
C ASP A 44 -13.98 3.65 -40.42
N ASN A 45 -13.78 2.34 -40.63
CA ASN A 45 -13.39 1.64 -41.86
C ASN A 45 -12.54 2.40 -42.90
N SER A 46 -11.32 1.91 -43.16
CA SER A 46 -11.03 1.11 -44.38
C SER A 46 -9.53 0.87 -44.61
N CYS A 47 -9.26 -0.31 -45.17
CA CYS A 47 -8.18 -0.70 -46.09
C CYS A 47 -6.70 -0.37 -45.84
N SER A 48 -5.97 -1.46 -45.56
CA SER A 48 -4.79 -1.98 -46.27
C SER A 48 -3.68 -1.03 -46.79
N SER A 49 -2.48 -1.45 -46.39
CA SER A 49 -1.31 -1.71 -47.24
C SER A 49 -0.21 -0.64 -47.36
N LYS A 50 0.97 -1.12 -46.98
CA LYS A 50 2.27 -1.03 -47.66
C LYS A 50 3.10 0.26 -47.55
N THR A 51 4.38 -0.04 -47.29
CA THR A 51 5.62 0.59 -47.79
C THR A 51 6.07 1.91 -47.16
N ALA A 52 7.16 1.80 -46.40
CA ALA A 52 8.29 2.75 -46.34
C ALA A 52 8.82 3.04 -47.78
N PRO A 53 9.76 3.99 -48.05
CA PRO A 53 10.73 4.54 -47.09
C PRO A 53 11.25 5.99 -47.35
N LEU A 54 12.18 6.39 -46.48
CA LEU A 54 13.40 7.16 -46.73
C LEU A 54 13.38 8.68 -47.02
N ASP A 55 14.47 9.27 -46.48
CA ASP A 55 15.15 10.50 -46.81
C ASP A 55 14.55 11.84 -46.36
N ALA A 56 15.33 12.86 -46.01
CA ALA A 56 16.71 13.04 -45.55
C ALA A 56 16.85 14.56 -45.40
N HIS A 57 17.76 15.02 -44.51
CA HIS A 57 18.42 16.34 -44.55
C HIS A 57 17.51 17.59 -44.41
N ALA A 58 17.94 18.73 -43.89
CA ALA A 58 19.12 19.19 -43.19
C ALA A 58 18.78 20.56 -42.59
N ASN A 59 19.54 20.92 -41.55
CA ASN A 59 20.10 22.24 -41.23
C ASN A 59 19.35 23.53 -41.53
N GLY A 60 19.36 24.41 -40.53
CA GLY A 60 19.49 25.85 -40.76
C GLY A 60 18.76 26.66 -39.70
N ASN A 61 19.36 26.88 -38.53
CA ASN A 61 20.15 28.07 -38.18
C ASN A 61 19.35 29.34 -37.90
N LEU A 62 19.56 29.79 -36.66
CA LEU A 62 19.95 31.15 -36.24
C LEU A 62 18.90 32.27 -36.13
N ALA A 63 18.91 32.78 -34.90
CA ALA A 63 19.05 34.19 -34.53
C ALA A 63 17.77 34.99 -34.23
N ASN A 64 17.59 35.19 -32.91
CA ASN A 64 17.58 36.48 -32.24
C ASN A 64 16.94 37.67 -32.97
N LYS A 65 15.91 38.24 -32.34
CA LYS A 65 15.86 39.68 -32.10
C LYS A 65 15.10 40.00 -30.82
N SER A 66 15.74 40.86 -30.04
CA SER A 66 15.36 41.44 -28.77
C SER A 66 14.57 42.74 -28.94
N ASN A 67 13.96 43.17 -27.83
CA ASN A 67 13.52 44.53 -27.46
C ASN A 67 12.32 45.10 -28.23
N SER A 68 11.42 45.88 -27.63
CA SER A 68 11.44 46.77 -26.45
C SER A 68 10.00 47.24 -26.16
N ASP A 69 9.74 47.60 -24.90
CA ASP A 69 8.99 48.79 -24.41
C ASP A 69 7.55 49.04 -24.90
N SER A 70 6.56 49.55 -24.15
CA SER A 70 6.45 50.18 -22.84
C SER A 70 4.97 50.56 -22.58
N VAL A 71 4.69 51.07 -21.38
CA VAL A 71 3.63 52.03 -20.98
C VAL A 71 2.35 51.52 -20.29
N SER A 72 2.27 52.00 -19.05
CA SER A 72 1.22 52.16 -18.04
C SER A 72 -0.22 52.47 -18.47
N ARG A 73 -1.16 52.07 -17.61
CA ARG A 73 -2.28 52.92 -17.14
C ARG A 73 -2.58 52.66 -15.65
N ARG A 74 -2.73 53.75 -14.90
CA ARG A 74 -3.35 53.83 -13.55
C ARG A 74 -4.86 54.02 -13.75
N ASP A 75 -5.65 53.64 -12.75
CA ASP A 75 -6.65 54.53 -12.15
C ASP A 75 -7.13 53.98 -10.79
N SER A 76 -7.60 54.92 -9.97
CA SER A 76 -7.68 54.94 -8.50
C SER A 76 -9.13 55.03 -7.97
N SER A 77 -9.25 55.16 -6.63
CA SER A 77 -10.41 55.57 -5.79
C SER A 77 -11.19 54.41 -5.11
N THR A 78 -11.54 54.43 -3.82
CA THR A 78 -11.50 55.44 -2.74
C THR A 78 -11.76 54.77 -1.38
N CYS A 79 -11.18 55.31 -0.30
CA CYS A 79 -11.49 55.03 1.10
C CYS A 79 -12.54 56.02 1.65
N LEU A 80 -13.29 55.62 2.67
CA LEU A 80 -14.05 56.50 3.57
C LEU A 80 -13.90 56.00 5.02
N ASP A 81 -13.42 56.89 5.89
CA ASP A 81 -13.27 56.75 7.35
C ASP A 81 -14.49 57.24 8.14
N SER A 82 -14.61 56.77 9.40
CA SER A 82 -14.94 57.50 10.66
C SER A 82 -16.09 56.85 11.47
N LEU A 83 -16.16 56.69 12.81
CA LEU A 83 -15.34 56.99 14.02
C LEU A 83 -16.06 56.31 15.26
N PRO A 84 -15.61 56.42 16.54
CA PRO A 84 -15.56 55.32 17.55
C PRO A 84 -16.47 55.50 18.80
N ILE A 85 -16.64 54.46 19.64
CA ILE A 85 -17.02 54.56 21.07
C ILE A 85 -16.35 53.44 21.91
N ASN A 86 -16.07 53.77 23.19
CA ASN A 86 -15.09 53.20 24.11
C ASN A 86 -15.74 52.36 25.26
N VAL A 87 -14.95 51.41 25.80
CA VAL A 87 -14.94 50.77 27.16
C VAL A 87 -16.17 49.99 27.68
N ALA A 88 -15.95 48.68 27.94
CA ALA A 88 -16.29 48.04 29.23
C ALA A 88 -15.56 46.69 29.39
N GLU A 89 -14.72 46.62 30.42
CA GLU A 89 -14.06 45.41 30.93
C GLU A 89 -15.08 44.37 31.39
N ARG A 90 -14.80 43.08 31.16
CA ARG A 90 -15.18 41.98 32.07
C ARG A 90 -14.27 40.77 31.83
N ASN A 91 -13.38 40.57 32.80
CA ASN A 91 -12.64 39.34 33.05
C ASN A 91 -13.60 38.16 33.18
N HIS A 92 -13.35 37.05 32.48
CA HIS A 92 -13.53 35.71 33.04
C HIS A 92 -12.67 34.66 32.30
N LYS A 93 -11.88 33.96 33.12
CA LYS A 93 -11.05 32.78 32.85
C LYS A 93 -11.66 31.76 31.87
N TRP A 94 -10.88 31.35 30.89
CA TRP A 94 -10.54 29.95 30.66
C TRP A 94 -9.21 29.90 29.90
N GLY A 95 -8.19 29.26 30.48
CA GLY A 95 -6.92 29.07 29.81
C GLY A 95 -7.13 28.23 28.55
N SER A 96 -7.09 28.87 27.39
CA SER A 96 -7.07 28.18 26.11
C SER A 96 -5.75 27.45 26.00
N ILE A 97 -5.84 26.12 26.04
CA ILE A 97 -4.84 25.22 25.48
C ILE A 97 -4.59 25.72 24.05
N GLU A 98 -3.46 26.38 23.84
CA GLU A 98 -3.04 26.76 22.50
C GLU A 98 -2.95 25.51 21.64
N ASP A 99 -3.66 25.57 20.51
CA ASP A 99 -3.67 24.56 19.46
C ASP A 99 -2.26 24.30 18.93
N THR A 100 -1.56 23.35 19.55
CA THR A 100 -0.26 22.84 19.09
C THR A 100 -0.35 22.10 17.74
N TYR A 101 -1.54 21.97 17.15
CA TYR A 101 -1.79 21.21 15.92
C TYR A 101 -1.91 22.03 14.63
N SER A 102 -1.75 23.37 14.68
CA SER A 102 -1.71 24.20 13.47
C SER A 102 -0.36 24.26 12.76
N ARG A 103 0.64 23.46 13.18
CA ARG A 103 1.81 23.20 12.32
C ARG A 103 1.43 22.21 11.22
N ARG A 104 0.82 22.72 10.14
CA ARG A 104 1.10 22.17 8.81
C ARG A 104 2.62 22.01 8.74
N SER A 105 3.12 20.80 8.50
CA SER A 105 4.55 20.56 8.32
C SER A 105 5.13 21.65 7.41
N CYS A 106 5.92 22.57 7.97
CA CYS A 106 6.71 23.54 7.23
C CYS A 106 7.88 22.82 6.57
N SER A 107 7.58 21.83 5.74
CA SER A 107 8.55 21.27 4.81
C SER A 107 8.50 22.15 3.55
N PRO A 108 9.65 22.44 2.92
CA PRO A 108 9.66 23.05 1.60
C PRO A 108 8.70 22.31 0.65
N PRO A 109 8.14 22.98 -0.38
CA PRO A 109 7.19 22.37 -1.31
C PRO A 109 7.70 21.09 -2.03
N ASP A 110 8.98 20.76 -1.88
CA ASP A 110 9.61 19.59 -2.47
C ASP A 110 10.61 18.93 -1.50
N SER A 111 10.13 18.13 -0.54
CA SER A 111 10.99 17.40 0.42
C SER A 111 11.83 16.30 -0.25
N VAL A 112 12.86 15.78 0.43
CA VAL A 112 13.67 14.64 -0.07
C VAL A 112 12.78 13.47 -0.48
N PHE A 113 11.84 13.08 0.38
CA PHE A 113 10.92 11.97 0.10
C PHE A 113 10.02 12.26 -1.11
N LYS A 114 9.45 13.47 -1.20
CA LYS A 114 8.58 13.84 -2.34
C LYS A 114 9.34 13.79 -3.67
N ARG A 115 10.61 14.20 -3.69
CA ARG A 115 11.47 14.10 -4.89
C ARG A 115 11.72 12.64 -5.27
N ALA A 116 12.10 11.80 -4.31
CA ALA A 116 12.29 10.36 -4.54
C ALA A 116 11.01 9.70 -5.08
N PHE A 117 9.86 9.99 -4.46
CA PHE A 117 8.57 9.47 -4.91
C PHE A 117 8.22 9.89 -6.35
N LYS A 118 8.39 11.18 -6.69
CA LYS A 118 8.15 11.69 -8.05
C LYS A 118 9.09 11.04 -9.07
N PHE A 119 10.37 10.86 -8.73
CA PHE A 119 11.36 10.21 -9.57
C PHE A 119 10.90 8.78 -9.94
N TYR A 120 10.65 7.92 -8.94
CA TYR A 120 10.28 6.54 -9.18
C TYR A 120 8.87 6.35 -9.78
N LYS A 121 7.97 7.34 -9.62
CA LYS A 121 6.62 7.31 -10.21
C LYS A 121 6.61 7.71 -11.70
N LYS A 122 7.67 8.36 -12.20
CA LYS A 122 7.78 8.82 -13.58
C LYS A 122 7.63 7.64 -14.56
N ARG A 123 7.05 7.91 -15.75
CA ARG A 123 6.80 6.88 -16.78
C ARG A 123 7.45 7.16 -18.12
N CYS A 124 7.66 8.42 -18.45
CA CYS A 124 8.21 8.83 -19.74
C CYS A 124 9.26 9.95 -19.54
N PRO A 125 10.55 9.66 -19.79
CA PRO A 125 11.12 8.30 -19.75
C PRO A 125 10.89 7.65 -18.37
N PRO A 126 10.83 6.30 -18.30
CA PRO A 126 10.82 5.61 -17.01
C PRO A 126 12.11 5.92 -16.23
N PRO A 127 12.08 5.91 -14.89
CA PRO A 127 13.27 6.10 -14.07
C PRO A 127 14.25 4.96 -14.28
N ASP A 128 15.54 5.25 -14.09
CA ASP A 128 16.54 4.21 -13.91
C ASP A 128 16.32 3.54 -12.54
N LEU A 129 16.26 2.21 -12.55
CA LEU A 129 16.05 1.37 -11.38
C LEU A 129 17.32 0.63 -10.93
N SER A 130 18.47 0.89 -11.56
CA SER A 130 19.76 0.25 -11.25
C SER A 130 20.19 0.39 -9.78
N ASN A 131 19.78 1.48 -9.13
CA ASN A 131 20.08 1.77 -7.72
C ASN A 131 19.00 1.29 -6.74
N VAL A 132 17.93 0.67 -7.21
CA VAL A 132 16.93 0.08 -6.32
C VAL A 132 17.52 -1.20 -5.72
N ILE A 133 17.45 -1.32 -4.39
CA ILE A 133 18.02 -2.44 -3.66
C ILE A 133 17.26 -3.72 -4.03
N GLU A 134 18.01 -4.70 -4.50
CA GLU A 134 17.56 -6.04 -4.87
C GLU A 134 18.14 -7.05 -3.86
N PHE A 135 17.28 -7.61 -3.00
CA PHE A 135 17.70 -8.55 -1.96
C PHE A 135 18.10 -9.92 -2.52
N ARG A 136 17.69 -10.24 -3.76
CA ARG A 136 18.03 -11.49 -4.44
C ARG A 136 19.33 -11.37 -5.26
N ALA A 137 19.94 -10.18 -5.33
CA ALA A 137 21.15 -9.94 -6.10
C ALA A 137 22.42 -10.50 -5.42
N THR A 138 23.45 -10.73 -6.22
CA THR A 138 24.79 -11.07 -5.75
C THR A 138 25.81 -10.29 -6.60
N PRO A 139 26.71 -9.49 -6.00
CA PRO A 139 26.83 -9.21 -4.56
C PRO A 139 25.65 -8.39 -4.01
N LEU A 140 25.43 -8.44 -2.69
CA LEU A 140 24.44 -7.60 -2.03
C LEU A 140 24.85 -6.12 -2.11
N ALA A 141 23.86 -5.24 -2.16
CA ALA A 141 24.08 -3.80 -2.11
C ALA A 141 24.76 -3.39 -0.79
N LYS A 142 25.57 -2.33 -0.84
CA LYS A 142 26.29 -1.83 0.34
C LYS A 142 25.29 -1.48 1.46
N GLY A 143 25.53 -1.99 2.66
CA GLY A 143 24.70 -1.76 3.85
C GLY A 143 23.51 -2.72 3.98
N VAL A 144 23.29 -3.62 3.03
CA VAL A 144 22.36 -4.74 3.15
C VAL A 144 23.10 -5.96 3.69
N GLU A 145 22.53 -6.60 4.70
CA GLU A 145 23.11 -7.79 5.33
C GLU A 145 22.12 -8.94 5.35
N ARG A 146 22.65 -10.16 5.21
CA ARG A 146 21.88 -11.38 5.45
C ARG A 146 21.93 -11.69 6.93
N ALA A 147 20.77 -11.62 7.61
CA ALA A 147 20.68 -11.89 9.03
C ALA A 147 20.32 -13.36 9.29
N ALA A 148 20.76 -13.88 10.42
CA ALA A 148 20.33 -15.19 10.91
C ALA A 148 18.89 -15.12 11.44
N LEU A 149 18.12 -16.18 11.20
CA LEU A 149 16.81 -16.36 11.83
C LEU A 149 17.03 -16.59 13.34
N LYS A 150 16.23 -15.91 14.17
CA LYS A 150 16.27 -16.04 15.62
C LYS A 150 15.12 -16.92 16.06
N VAL A 151 15.27 -18.22 15.84
CA VAL A 151 14.28 -19.21 16.27
C VAL A 151 14.37 -19.33 17.80
N VAL A 152 13.50 -18.60 18.51
CA VAL A 152 13.47 -18.58 19.98
C VAL A 152 12.88 -19.88 20.54
N GLU A 153 11.90 -20.44 19.85
CA GLU A 153 11.24 -21.71 20.19
C GLU A 153 11.04 -22.54 18.92
N SER A 154 10.97 -23.87 19.04
CA SER A 154 10.79 -24.75 17.89
C SER A 154 9.45 -24.49 17.20
N VAL A 155 9.48 -23.79 16.07
CA VAL A 155 8.33 -23.67 15.17
C VAL A 155 8.13 -25.01 14.47
N SER A 156 6.91 -25.57 14.55
CA SER A 156 6.63 -26.87 13.91
C SER A 156 6.60 -26.75 12.39
N SER A 157 7.20 -27.73 11.71
CA SER A 157 7.15 -27.83 10.25
C SER A 157 5.71 -27.93 9.74
N GLU A 158 4.81 -28.52 10.54
CA GLU A 158 3.37 -28.60 10.27
C GLU A 158 2.72 -27.22 10.23
N ALA A 159 3.03 -26.32 11.17
CA ALA A 159 2.48 -24.98 11.20
C ALA A 159 2.93 -24.16 9.97
N ILE A 160 4.20 -24.30 9.58
CA ILE A 160 4.76 -23.64 8.39
C ILE A 160 4.06 -24.13 7.12
N ARG A 161 3.90 -25.46 6.96
CA ARG A 161 3.20 -26.04 5.82
C ARG A 161 1.73 -25.65 5.78
N ALA A 162 1.08 -25.52 6.94
CA ALA A 162 -0.34 -25.18 7.03
C ALA A 162 -0.67 -23.80 6.42
N VAL A 163 0.26 -22.84 6.48
CA VAL A 163 0.12 -21.51 5.86
C VAL A 163 0.78 -21.40 4.48
N GLY A 164 1.31 -22.51 3.94
CA GLY A 164 1.88 -22.57 2.59
C GLY A 164 3.25 -21.91 2.46
N LEU A 165 4.04 -21.89 3.54
CA LEU A 165 5.40 -21.38 3.54
C LEU A 165 6.41 -22.50 3.25
N LYS A 166 7.56 -22.12 2.67
CA LYS A 166 8.73 -22.99 2.49
C LYS A 166 9.30 -23.42 3.84
N PRO A 167 10.04 -24.55 3.91
CA PRO A 167 10.80 -24.91 5.11
C PRO A 167 11.72 -23.78 5.58
N LEU A 168 11.90 -23.60 6.90
CA LEU A 168 12.74 -22.52 7.47
C LEU A 168 14.18 -22.54 6.92
N SER A 169 14.71 -23.70 6.57
CA SER A 169 16.05 -23.85 5.98
C SER A 169 16.24 -23.09 4.67
N GLU A 170 15.14 -22.77 3.97
CA GLU A 170 15.17 -22.04 2.70
C GLU A 170 14.96 -20.53 2.87
N TRP A 171 14.56 -20.07 4.07
CA TRP A 171 14.24 -18.67 4.30
C TRP A 171 15.50 -17.83 4.26
N LYS A 172 15.41 -16.70 3.56
CA LYS A 172 16.49 -15.71 3.46
C LYS A 172 16.01 -14.42 4.11
N LEU A 173 16.60 -14.10 5.25
CA LEU A 173 16.33 -12.87 5.98
C LEU A 173 17.39 -11.82 5.64
N PHE A 174 16.92 -10.63 5.29
CA PHE A 174 17.75 -9.47 5.03
C PHE A 174 17.38 -8.32 5.95
N THR A 175 18.36 -7.50 6.28
CA THR A 175 18.19 -6.24 6.99
C THR A 175 19.15 -5.19 6.42
N MET A 176 19.01 -3.95 6.88
CA MET A 176 19.87 -2.84 6.49
C MET A 176 20.50 -2.24 7.73
N ILE A 177 21.81 -2.08 7.73
CA ILE A 177 22.60 -1.67 8.91
C ILE A 177 22.04 -0.37 9.51
N HIS A 178 21.67 0.59 8.66
CA HIS A 178 21.12 1.89 9.05
C HIS A 178 19.61 1.92 9.25
N ARG A 179 18.90 0.78 9.13
CA ARG A 179 17.45 0.65 9.34
C ARG A 179 17.12 -0.52 10.27
N GLN A 180 17.66 -0.48 11.48
CA GLN A 180 17.40 -1.50 12.50
C GLN A 180 15.90 -1.65 12.75
N GLY A 181 15.38 -2.88 12.62
CA GLY A 181 13.95 -3.17 12.70
C GLY A 181 13.22 -3.23 11.35
N LEU A 182 13.91 -2.96 10.23
CA LEU A 182 13.43 -3.26 8.89
C LEU A 182 13.97 -4.63 8.47
N PHE A 183 13.06 -5.57 8.24
CA PHE A 183 13.41 -6.91 7.80
C PHE A 183 12.71 -7.23 6.48
N VAL A 184 13.42 -7.96 5.61
CA VAL A 184 12.85 -8.52 4.39
C VAL A 184 13.12 -10.02 4.37
N LEU A 185 12.05 -10.81 4.40
CA LEU A 185 12.07 -12.24 4.15
C LEU A 185 11.80 -12.45 2.67
N SER A 186 12.80 -12.95 1.94
CA SER A 186 12.71 -13.10 0.49
C SER A 186 12.04 -14.42 0.11
N ASP A 187 10.98 -14.33 -0.68
CA ASP A 187 10.27 -15.45 -1.32
C ASP A 187 9.98 -16.64 -0.40
N ILE A 188 9.38 -16.41 0.77
CA ILE A 188 9.21 -17.49 1.77
C ILE A 188 7.99 -18.38 1.52
N PHE A 189 7.18 -18.10 0.51
CA PHE A 189 6.00 -18.90 0.15
C PHE A 189 6.39 -20.01 -0.82
N GLU A 190 5.74 -21.16 -0.70
CA GLU A 190 5.86 -22.23 -1.69
C GLU A 190 5.40 -21.72 -3.07
N PRO A 191 6.11 -22.01 -4.18
CA PRO A 191 5.76 -21.47 -5.50
C PRO A 191 4.30 -21.74 -5.92
N SER A 192 3.78 -22.92 -5.56
CA SER A 192 2.38 -23.30 -5.81
C SER A 192 1.36 -22.47 -5.02
N LYS A 193 1.78 -21.82 -3.93
CA LYS A 193 0.91 -21.08 -3.00
C LYS A 193 0.75 -19.61 -3.36
N HIS A 194 1.55 -19.04 -4.27
CA HIS A 194 1.38 -17.65 -4.69
C HIS A 194 -0.01 -17.41 -5.30
N LEU A 195 -0.43 -18.25 -6.25
CA LEU A 195 -1.76 -18.14 -6.87
C LEU A 195 -2.90 -18.43 -5.88
N GLU A 196 -2.66 -19.30 -4.88
CA GLU A 196 -3.62 -19.60 -3.82
C GLU A 196 -3.88 -18.36 -2.94
N TRP A 197 -2.80 -17.71 -2.47
CA TRP A 197 -2.90 -16.47 -1.70
C TRP A 197 -3.54 -15.33 -2.50
N ILE A 198 -3.18 -15.20 -3.79
CA ILE A 198 -3.81 -14.23 -4.70
C ILE A 198 -5.31 -14.53 -4.83
N ALA A 199 -5.68 -15.80 -5.04
CA ALA A 199 -7.08 -16.21 -5.17
C ALA A 199 -7.88 -15.91 -3.89
N ARG A 200 -7.32 -16.15 -2.70
CA ARG A 200 -7.99 -15.78 -1.43
C ARG A 200 -8.16 -14.27 -1.31
N CYS A 201 -7.11 -13.50 -1.65
CA CYS A 201 -7.19 -12.05 -1.65
C CYS A 201 -8.23 -11.51 -2.62
N LEU A 202 -8.51 -12.19 -3.72
CA LEU A 202 -9.50 -11.74 -4.70
C LEU A 202 -10.92 -12.22 -4.38
N ASN A 203 -11.08 -13.48 -3.98
CA ASN A 203 -12.40 -14.11 -3.90
C ASN A 203 -12.96 -14.23 -2.47
N VAL A 204 -12.14 -14.08 -1.44
CA VAL A 204 -12.55 -14.31 -0.04
C VAL A 204 -12.46 -13.02 0.76
N TYR A 205 -11.29 -12.40 0.79
CA TYR A 205 -11.04 -11.23 1.64
C TYR A 205 -11.83 -9.95 1.31
N PRO A 206 -12.28 -9.69 0.08
CA PRO A 206 -13.13 -8.53 -0.18
C PRO A 206 -14.62 -8.84 0.03
N GLU A 207 -15.02 -10.08 0.23
CA GLU A 207 -16.43 -10.44 0.47
C GLU A 207 -16.84 -10.21 1.94
N ALA A 208 -18.15 -10.10 2.17
CA ALA A 208 -18.72 -10.03 3.51
C ALA A 208 -18.26 -11.24 4.37
N PRO A 209 -18.05 -11.06 5.69
CA PRO A 209 -18.32 -9.85 6.49
C PRO A 209 -17.28 -8.73 6.34
N ASN A 210 -16.20 -8.94 5.58
CA ASN A 210 -15.16 -7.93 5.42
C ASN A 210 -15.65 -6.69 4.67
N ARG A 211 -14.96 -5.57 4.86
CA ARG A 211 -15.28 -4.30 4.18
C ARG A 211 -14.30 -4.03 3.06
N ASN A 212 -14.78 -3.42 1.99
CA ASN A 212 -13.97 -3.03 0.84
C ASN A 212 -14.43 -1.68 0.28
N ASN A 213 -13.63 -1.11 -0.62
CA ASN A 213 -13.94 0.20 -1.20
C ASN A 213 -15.10 0.21 -2.21
N VAL A 214 -15.48 -0.94 -2.78
CA VAL A 214 -16.59 -1.05 -3.74
C VAL A 214 -17.93 -0.84 -3.02
N LEU A 215 -18.06 -1.38 -1.81
CA LEU A 215 -19.27 -1.27 -0.98
C LEU A 215 -19.58 0.17 -0.55
N LEU A 216 -18.60 1.08 -0.59
CA LEU A 216 -18.83 2.51 -0.34
C LEU A 216 -19.70 3.19 -1.41
N HIS A 217 -19.77 2.59 -2.60
CA HIS A 217 -20.49 3.14 -3.75
C HIS A 217 -21.60 2.22 -4.24
N ILE A 218 -21.55 0.93 -3.90
CA ILE A 218 -22.47 -0.10 -4.35
C ILE A 218 -22.80 -0.99 -3.14
N SER A 219 -23.86 -0.64 -2.42
CA SER A 219 -24.23 -1.24 -1.12
C SER A 219 -24.39 -2.77 -1.16
N ASP A 220 -24.92 -3.31 -2.26
CA ASP A 220 -25.29 -4.72 -2.39
C ASP A 220 -24.37 -5.50 -3.34
N ALA A 221 -23.14 -5.00 -3.54
CA ALA A 221 -22.16 -5.68 -4.37
C ALA A 221 -21.77 -7.04 -3.75
N SER A 222 -21.70 -8.08 -4.59
CA SER A 222 -21.25 -9.42 -4.22
C SER A 222 -20.42 -10.02 -5.35
N LYS A 223 -19.61 -11.04 -5.04
CA LYS A 223 -18.62 -11.57 -5.99
C LYS A 223 -17.76 -10.42 -6.51
N ILE A 224 -17.25 -9.62 -5.57
CA ILE A 224 -16.56 -8.34 -5.76
C ILE A 224 -15.48 -8.45 -6.81
N PHE A 225 -14.66 -9.50 -6.80
CA PHE A 225 -13.67 -9.69 -7.84
C PHE A 225 -14.29 -9.93 -9.21
N VAL A 226 -15.19 -10.92 -9.33
CA VAL A 226 -15.82 -11.27 -10.62
C VAL A 226 -16.54 -10.07 -11.25
N ASN A 227 -17.25 -9.28 -10.45
CA ASN A 227 -18.11 -8.22 -10.95
C ASN A 227 -17.44 -6.83 -10.95
N HIS A 228 -16.44 -6.61 -10.08
CA HIS A 228 -15.90 -5.28 -9.78
C HIS A 228 -14.37 -5.25 -9.58
N ALA A 229 -13.61 -6.23 -10.09
CA ALA A 229 -12.15 -6.26 -9.99
C ALA A 229 -11.47 -4.95 -10.38
N ASN A 230 -11.96 -4.28 -11.43
CA ASN A 230 -11.40 -3.01 -11.92
C ASN A 230 -11.60 -1.84 -10.94
N LYS A 231 -12.58 -1.92 -10.04
CA LYS A 231 -12.89 -0.90 -9.01
C LYS A 231 -12.28 -1.23 -7.64
N LEU A 232 -11.90 -2.48 -7.38
CA LEU A 232 -11.33 -2.91 -6.11
C LEU A 232 -9.93 -2.30 -5.88
N ARG A 233 -9.73 -1.68 -4.72
CA ARG A 233 -8.50 -0.97 -4.32
C ARG A 233 -8.05 -1.34 -2.92
N TRP A 234 -8.98 -1.57 -1.99
CA TRP A 234 -8.65 -2.09 -0.68
C TRP A 234 -9.77 -2.96 -0.09
N ALA A 235 -9.38 -3.86 0.81
CA ALA A 235 -10.25 -4.57 1.73
C ALA A 235 -9.67 -4.52 3.15
N THR A 236 -10.52 -4.51 4.16
CA THR A 236 -10.14 -4.52 5.59
C THR A 236 -10.78 -5.71 6.27
N LEU A 237 -10.01 -6.40 7.11
CA LEU A 237 -10.41 -7.61 7.82
C LEU A 237 -10.10 -7.45 9.30
N GLY A 238 -10.86 -8.15 10.14
CA GLY A 238 -10.74 -8.06 11.59
C GLY A 238 -11.25 -6.71 12.09
N TYR A 239 -10.40 -5.95 12.77
CA TYR A 239 -10.74 -4.59 13.16
C TYR A 239 -10.67 -3.67 11.94
N HIS A 240 -11.84 -3.18 11.50
CA HIS A 240 -11.93 -2.37 10.30
C HIS A 240 -11.39 -0.96 10.53
N TYR A 241 -10.31 -0.62 9.84
CA TYR A 241 -9.75 0.72 9.84
C TYR A 241 -10.77 1.73 9.29
N ASP A 242 -11.05 2.78 10.07
CA ASP A 242 -11.92 3.87 9.64
C ASP A 242 -11.08 4.93 8.91
N TRP A 243 -11.31 5.06 7.60
CA TRP A 243 -10.60 6.02 6.74
C TRP A 243 -10.89 7.49 7.09
N ALA A 244 -12.06 7.80 7.66
CA ALA A 244 -12.46 9.15 8.01
C ALA A 244 -11.84 9.59 9.34
N THR A 245 -11.97 8.75 10.37
CA THR A 245 -11.48 9.06 11.72
C THR A 245 -10.02 8.65 11.93
N LYS A 246 -9.48 7.79 11.06
CA LYS A 246 -8.11 7.24 11.11
C LYS A 246 -7.79 6.46 12.37
N VAL A 247 -8.81 5.87 12.99
CA VAL A 247 -8.68 5.02 14.18
C VAL A 247 -9.32 3.66 13.94
N TYR A 248 -8.89 2.68 14.72
CA TYR A 248 -9.56 1.40 14.79
C TYR A 248 -10.69 1.43 15.83
N PRO A 249 -11.81 0.72 15.59
CA PRO A 249 -12.84 0.52 16.62
C PRO A 249 -12.28 -0.28 17.81
N SER A 250 -13.08 -0.36 18.89
CA SER A 250 -12.77 -1.18 20.08
C SER A 250 -13.06 -2.67 19.88
N SER A 251 -13.72 -3.04 18.79
CA SER A 251 -14.07 -4.42 18.45
C SER A 251 -14.18 -4.58 16.94
N GLY A 252 -14.07 -5.81 16.46
CA GLY A 252 -14.26 -6.17 15.06
C GLY A 252 -14.46 -7.67 14.91
N ASP A 253 -14.50 -8.13 13.68
CA ASP A 253 -14.66 -9.56 13.37
C ASP A 253 -13.38 -10.35 13.69
N PRO A 254 -13.46 -11.68 13.83
CA PRO A 254 -12.26 -12.50 13.87
C PRO A 254 -11.43 -12.37 12.59
N LEU A 255 -10.12 -12.20 12.73
CA LEU A 255 -9.21 -12.24 11.59
C LEU A 255 -9.08 -13.69 11.09
N PRO A 256 -9.00 -13.95 9.76
CA PRO A 256 -8.75 -15.30 9.25
C PRO A 256 -7.53 -15.96 9.90
N GLU A 257 -7.70 -17.21 10.33
CA GLU A 257 -6.69 -17.96 11.11
C GLU A 257 -5.35 -18.06 10.38
N GLU A 258 -5.36 -18.15 9.05
CA GLU A 258 -4.14 -18.15 8.24
C GLU A 258 -3.34 -16.86 8.33
N LEU A 259 -4.01 -15.70 8.49
CA LEU A 259 -3.36 -14.40 8.66
C LEU A 259 -2.80 -14.24 10.08
N VAL A 260 -3.51 -14.75 11.08
CA VAL A 260 -3.03 -14.80 12.46
C VAL A 260 -1.78 -15.68 12.55
N SER A 261 -1.87 -16.90 12.01
CA SER A 261 -0.79 -17.89 12.06
C SER A 261 0.46 -17.42 11.33
N VAL A 262 0.32 -16.88 10.10
CA VAL A 262 1.49 -16.42 9.33
C VAL A 262 2.19 -15.26 10.03
N ALA A 263 1.43 -14.32 10.60
CA ALA A 263 1.98 -13.16 11.30
C ALA A 263 2.72 -13.57 12.58
N ASP A 264 2.12 -14.46 13.36
CA ASP A 264 2.72 -14.97 14.59
C ASP A 264 4.00 -15.77 14.32
N LEU A 265 3.98 -16.66 13.31
CA LEU A 265 5.15 -17.42 12.87
C LEU A 265 6.32 -16.52 12.48
N ILE A 266 6.05 -15.49 11.67
CA ILE A 266 7.08 -14.54 11.23
C ILE A 266 7.63 -13.76 12.42
N SER A 267 6.76 -13.27 13.31
CA SER A 267 7.17 -12.52 14.51
C SER A 267 8.07 -13.36 15.44
N HIS A 268 7.73 -14.65 15.62
CA HIS A 268 8.54 -15.59 16.39
C HIS A 268 9.91 -15.87 15.74
N VAL A 269 9.96 -16.14 14.43
CA VAL A 269 11.21 -16.43 13.71
C VAL A 269 12.19 -15.24 13.69
N LEU A 270 11.66 -14.02 13.81
CA LEU A 270 12.46 -12.80 13.95
C LEU A 270 12.91 -12.53 15.40
N GLY A 271 12.45 -13.31 16.37
CA GLY A 271 12.74 -13.12 17.79
C GLY A 271 12.08 -11.87 18.39
N ILE A 272 10.98 -11.39 17.79
CA ILE A 272 10.19 -10.24 18.29
C ILE A 272 9.20 -10.69 19.38
N GLY A 273 8.86 -11.98 19.39
CA GLY A 273 7.89 -12.60 20.30
C GLY A 273 6.49 -12.73 19.68
N PRO A 274 5.51 -13.23 20.44
CA PRO A 274 4.20 -13.57 19.90
C PRO A 274 3.44 -12.35 19.39
N MET A 275 2.76 -12.51 18.26
CA MET A 275 1.90 -11.50 17.66
C MET A 275 0.47 -12.03 17.58
N GLN A 276 -0.44 -11.35 18.27
CA GLN A 276 -1.87 -11.63 18.22
C GLN A 276 -2.50 -10.66 17.22
N ALA A 277 -2.43 -11.01 15.94
CA ALA A 277 -2.97 -10.16 14.88
C ALA A 277 -4.49 -10.09 14.93
N ASP A 278 -5.04 -8.88 14.87
CA ASP A 278 -6.46 -8.59 14.99
C ASP A 278 -6.98 -7.70 13.84
N ALA A 279 -6.09 -7.22 12.96
CA ALA A 279 -6.45 -6.42 11.80
C ALA A 279 -5.57 -6.73 10.58
N ALA A 280 -6.18 -6.68 9.39
CA ALA A 280 -5.44 -6.68 8.15
C ALA A 280 -6.05 -5.72 7.11
N ILE A 281 -5.18 -5.17 6.26
CA ILE A 281 -5.55 -4.38 5.09
C ILE A 281 -4.97 -5.06 3.84
N VAL A 282 -5.83 -5.43 2.91
CA VAL A 282 -5.44 -5.89 1.58
C VAL A 282 -5.47 -4.69 0.65
N ASN A 283 -4.36 -4.37 0.00
CA ASN A 283 -4.27 -3.32 -1.01
C ASN A 283 -4.09 -3.95 -2.39
N TYR A 284 -4.91 -3.50 -3.35
CA TYR A 284 -4.93 -3.99 -4.73
C TYR A 284 -4.37 -2.91 -5.66
N TYR A 285 -3.30 -3.24 -6.38
CA TYR A 285 -2.56 -2.30 -7.22
C TYR A 285 -2.64 -2.70 -8.68
N PRO A 286 -3.63 -2.16 -9.43
CA PRO A 286 -3.60 -2.19 -10.87
C PRO A 286 -2.37 -1.53 -11.47
N PRO A 287 -2.06 -1.79 -12.76
CA PRO A 287 -1.04 -1.05 -13.47
C PRO A 287 -1.22 0.45 -13.23
N LYS A 288 -0.12 1.16 -13.03
CA LYS A 288 -0.10 2.61 -12.79
C LYS A 288 -0.57 3.08 -11.40
N SER A 289 -0.93 2.17 -10.50
CA SER A 289 -1.21 2.51 -9.10
C SER A 289 0.04 3.00 -8.36
N ALA A 290 -0.18 3.82 -7.34
CA ALA A 290 0.87 4.28 -6.43
C ALA A 290 0.25 4.57 -5.05
N LEU A 291 1.03 4.40 -3.99
CA LEU A 291 0.69 4.77 -2.63
C LEU A 291 1.61 5.90 -2.17
N SER A 292 1.04 7.06 -1.90
CA SER A 292 1.77 8.27 -1.51
C SER A 292 2.50 8.10 -0.17
N PRO A 293 3.49 8.96 0.14
CA PRO A 293 4.19 8.93 1.43
C PRO A 293 3.23 9.05 2.61
N HIS A 294 3.31 8.10 3.56
CA HIS A 294 2.48 8.05 4.77
C HIS A 294 3.21 7.30 5.90
N ILE A 295 2.61 7.33 7.10
CA ILE A 295 3.05 6.58 8.29
C ILE A 295 1.84 5.83 8.83
N ASP A 296 2.05 4.57 9.22
CA ASP A 296 1.06 3.73 9.89
C ASP A 296 1.18 3.89 11.41
N ARG A 297 0.23 4.62 12.02
CA ARG A 297 0.26 5.00 13.45
C ARG A 297 -1.04 4.80 14.20
N SER A 298 -2.00 4.10 13.58
CA SER A 298 -3.38 4.07 14.06
C SER A 298 -3.64 2.96 15.06
N GLU A 299 -2.73 1.98 15.15
CA GLU A 299 -2.72 0.95 16.18
C GLU A 299 -2.48 1.56 17.56
N ARG A 300 -3.23 1.10 18.58
CA ARG A 300 -3.04 1.55 19.96
C ARG A 300 -1.78 0.95 20.59
N PHE A 301 -1.34 -0.20 20.08
CA PHE A 301 -0.15 -0.91 20.55
C PHE A 301 0.93 -1.04 19.46
N LEU A 302 1.87 -0.09 19.46
CA LEU A 302 2.92 0.01 18.42
C LEU A 302 4.16 -0.87 18.65
N ALA A 303 4.22 -1.62 19.75
CA ALA A 303 5.37 -2.49 20.05
C ALA A 303 5.41 -3.75 19.17
N ARG A 304 4.30 -4.09 18.49
CA ARG A 304 4.20 -5.26 17.61
C ARG A 304 4.52 -4.89 16.17
N PRO A 305 5.08 -5.83 15.38
CA PRO A 305 5.52 -5.51 14.03
C PRO A 305 4.34 -5.18 13.10
N LEU A 306 4.65 -4.51 11.99
CA LEU A 306 3.79 -4.48 10.81
C LEU A 306 4.33 -5.55 9.87
N ILE A 307 3.49 -6.48 9.45
CA ILE A 307 3.89 -7.55 8.54
C ILE A 307 3.19 -7.35 7.20
N SER A 308 3.96 -7.21 6.12
CA SER A 308 3.47 -6.80 4.81
C SER A 308 3.86 -7.84 3.76
N LEU A 309 2.90 -8.67 3.37
CA LEU A 309 3.05 -9.74 2.38
C LEU A 309 2.88 -9.17 0.97
N SER A 310 3.70 -9.59 0.01
CA SER A 310 3.63 -9.15 -1.40
C SER A 310 3.34 -10.31 -2.35
N PHE A 311 2.36 -10.13 -3.25
CA PHE A 311 2.01 -11.13 -4.27
C PHE A 311 1.76 -10.48 -5.63
N GLY A 312 2.09 -11.20 -6.70
CA GLY A 312 1.88 -10.74 -8.08
C GLY A 312 3.07 -9.96 -8.62
N GLN A 313 2.81 -8.84 -9.28
CA GLN A 313 3.86 -8.00 -9.85
C GLN A 313 4.71 -7.30 -8.78
N SER A 314 5.96 -6.99 -9.12
CA SER A 314 6.90 -6.35 -8.18
C SER A 314 6.55 -4.89 -7.93
N ALA A 315 6.98 -4.35 -6.80
CA ALA A 315 6.89 -2.93 -6.49
C ALA A 315 8.25 -2.34 -6.15
N VAL A 316 8.42 -1.05 -6.47
CA VAL A 316 9.42 -0.23 -5.78
C VAL A 316 8.76 0.27 -4.50
N TYR A 317 9.37 -0.03 -3.36
CA TYR A 317 9.00 0.46 -2.04
C TYR A 317 10.03 1.49 -1.58
N LEU A 318 9.56 2.61 -1.03
CA LEU A 318 10.41 3.65 -0.46
C LEU A 318 10.31 3.60 1.06
N SER A 319 11.44 3.49 1.74
CA SER A 319 11.58 3.61 3.20
C SER A 319 12.30 4.91 3.52
N GLY A 320 11.69 5.80 4.29
CA GLY A 320 12.25 7.09 4.73
C GLY A 320 12.59 7.09 6.21
N GLY A 321 12.69 8.25 6.83
CA GLY A 321 12.82 8.37 8.28
C GLY A 321 11.54 8.86 8.95
N THR A 322 11.69 9.51 10.10
CA THR A 322 10.56 10.12 10.84
C THR A 322 10.19 11.50 10.31
N SER A 323 11.05 12.09 9.47
CA SER A 323 10.82 13.31 8.70
C SER A 323 10.76 13.03 7.19
N LEU A 324 10.01 13.87 6.46
CA LEU A 324 9.93 13.83 5.00
C LEU A 324 11.22 14.28 4.28
N ASP A 325 12.18 14.81 5.03
CA ASP A 325 13.51 15.23 4.56
C ASP A 325 14.63 14.27 4.97
N ASP A 326 14.31 13.19 5.68
CA ASP A 326 15.28 12.12 6.00
C ASP A 326 15.65 11.32 4.74
N HIS A 327 16.76 10.57 4.83
CA HIS A 327 17.23 9.68 3.77
C HIS A 327 16.16 8.66 3.35
N VAL A 328 16.03 8.43 2.03
CA VAL A 328 15.09 7.49 1.44
C VAL A 328 15.83 6.37 0.72
N ASP A 329 15.56 5.14 1.14
CA ASP A 329 16.02 3.94 0.45
C ASP A 329 14.90 3.37 -0.43
N ALA A 330 15.25 2.98 -1.65
CA ALA A 330 14.35 2.31 -2.58
C ALA A 330 14.66 0.82 -2.62
N LEU A 331 13.64 -0.02 -2.43
CA LEU A 331 13.73 -1.47 -2.35
C LEU A 331 12.81 -2.11 -3.39
N PHE A 332 13.23 -3.22 -4.00
CA PHE A 332 12.28 -4.10 -4.69
C PHE A 332 11.57 -5.00 -3.69
N LEU A 333 10.25 -5.12 -3.87
CA LEU A 333 9.43 -6.15 -3.24
C LEU A 333 8.76 -6.98 -4.33
N HIS A 334 9.16 -8.24 -4.43
CA HIS A 334 8.64 -9.18 -5.41
C HIS A 334 7.48 -10.01 -4.84
N SER A 335 6.87 -10.82 -5.70
CA SER A 335 5.97 -11.88 -5.27
C SER A 335 6.68 -12.79 -4.26
N GLY A 336 6.01 -13.11 -3.16
CA GLY A 336 6.50 -13.96 -2.08
C GLY A 336 7.36 -13.24 -1.03
N ASP A 337 7.75 -11.98 -1.26
CA ASP A 337 8.52 -11.23 -0.27
C ASP A 337 7.62 -10.73 0.87
N VAL A 338 8.18 -10.76 2.08
CA VAL A 338 7.56 -10.20 3.27
C VAL A 338 8.43 -9.09 3.85
N LEU A 339 7.87 -7.89 3.91
CA LEU A 339 8.46 -6.76 4.61
C LEU A 339 7.93 -6.72 6.04
N VAL A 340 8.83 -6.63 7.02
CA VAL A 340 8.47 -6.44 8.43
C VAL A 340 9.05 -5.14 8.93
N MET A 341 8.19 -4.29 9.50
CA MET A 341 8.57 -3.04 10.15
C MET A 341 8.39 -3.21 11.66
N HIS A 342 9.45 -3.01 12.43
CA HIS A 342 9.48 -3.18 13.89
C HIS A 342 10.37 -2.11 14.53
N GLY A 343 10.16 -1.82 15.81
CA GLY A 343 10.93 -0.81 16.56
C GLY A 343 10.86 0.55 15.88
N ASP A 344 12.02 1.20 15.71
CA ASP A 344 12.11 2.55 15.12
C ASP A 344 11.58 2.63 13.69
N GLN A 345 11.57 1.51 12.96
CA GLN A 345 11.05 1.45 11.59
C GLN A 345 9.52 1.41 11.55
N ARG A 346 8.84 1.28 12.69
CA ARG A 346 7.38 1.19 12.74
C ARG A 346 6.69 2.51 12.41
N LEU A 347 7.36 3.64 12.65
CA LEU A 347 6.81 4.99 12.49
C LEU A 347 7.56 5.83 11.44
N VAL A 348 8.17 5.19 10.44
CA VAL A 348 8.83 5.90 9.34
C VAL A 348 7.90 6.17 8.18
N TYR A 349 8.17 7.26 7.46
CA TYR A 349 7.52 7.53 6.18
C TYR A 349 7.85 6.44 5.19
N HIS A 350 6.83 5.98 4.47
CA HIS A 350 7.02 5.01 3.40
C HIS A 350 5.99 5.19 2.27
N ALA A 351 6.32 4.64 1.10
CA ALA A 351 5.50 4.78 -0.11
C ALA A 351 5.71 3.64 -1.10
N VAL A 352 4.78 3.51 -2.05
CA VAL A 352 4.91 2.62 -3.22
C VAL A 352 4.72 3.47 -4.48
N PRO A 353 5.78 4.06 -5.07
CA PRO A 353 5.66 4.95 -6.23
C PRO A 353 5.24 4.23 -7.53
N CYS A 354 5.61 2.96 -7.71
CA CYS A 354 5.33 2.24 -8.95
C CYS A 354 5.29 0.72 -8.77
N ILE A 355 4.58 0.08 -9.71
CA ILE A 355 4.47 -1.38 -9.89
C ILE A 355 5.21 -1.74 -11.18
N GLN A 356 6.04 -2.79 -11.12
CA GLN A 356 6.89 -3.26 -12.22
C GLN A 356 6.43 -4.65 -12.67
N LYS A 357 6.29 -4.82 -13.98
CA LYS A 357 5.95 -6.11 -14.56
C LYS A 357 7.19 -6.99 -14.64
N THR A 358 7.31 -7.97 -13.75
CA THR A 358 8.53 -8.80 -13.60
C THR A 358 8.26 -10.29 -13.53
N LEU A 359 7.00 -10.69 -13.38
CA LEU A 359 6.63 -12.09 -13.17
C LEU A 359 5.51 -12.48 -14.13
N ASN A 360 5.63 -13.68 -14.70
CA ASN A 360 4.58 -14.31 -15.48
C ASN A 360 4.22 -15.66 -14.84
N PHE A 361 2.99 -15.76 -14.37
CA PHE A 361 2.36 -17.00 -13.95
C PHE A 361 1.84 -17.72 -15.18
N GLU A 362 2.23 -18.99 -15.32
CA GLU A 362 1.71 -19.88 -16.33
C GLU A 362 0.24 -20.23 -16.08
N ALA A 363 -0.44 -20.67 -17.14
CA ALA A 363 -1.78 -21.21 -17.02
C ALA A 363 -1.79 -22.39 -16.04
N ASN A 364 -2.77 -22.41 -15.13
CA ASN A 364 -2.86 -23.41 -14.09
C ASN A 364 -4.30 -23.90 -13.99
N ALA A 365 -4.53 -25.19 -14.24
CA ALA A 365 -5.88 -25.78 -14.26
C ALA A 365 -6.63 -25.67 -12.92
N GLN A 366 -5.93 -25.43 -11.80
CA GLN A 366 -6.53 -25.24 -10.49
C GLN A 366 -7.15 -23.84 -10.31
N PHE A 367 -6.70 -22.85 -11.09
CA PHE A 367 -7.14 -21.46 -10.94
C PHE A 367 -7.81 -20.95 -12.23
N SER A 368 -8.80 -20.08 -12.09
CA SER A 368 -9.45 -19.51 -13.26
C SER A 368 -8.48 -18.61 -14.04
N GLU A 369 -8.69 -18.51 -15.36
CA GLU A 369 -7.92 -17.62 -16.23
C GLU A 369 -7.94 -16.17 -15.72
N GLN A 370 -9.05 -15.73 -15.10
CA GLN A 370 -9.17 -14.39 -14.52
C GLN A 370 -8.19 -14.16 -13.36
N ILE A 371 -7.95 -15.17 -12.51
CA ILE A 371 -6.99 -15.07 -11.40
C ILE A 371 -5.56 -14.98 -11.95
N VAL A 372 -5.21 -15.86 -12.88
CA VAL A 372 -3.88 -15.87 -13.51
C VAL A 372 -3.63 -14.56 -14.27
N HIS A 373 -4.62 -14.11 -15.04
CA HIS A 373 -4.58 -12.82 -15.74
C HIS A 373 -4.42 -11.66 -14.76
N TYR A 374 -5.13 -11.66 -13.64
CA TYR A 374 -4.97 -10.62 -12.62
C TYR A 374 -3.56 -10.65 -12.02
N ALA A 375 -3.05 -11.81 -11.64
CA ALA A 375 -1.70 -11.98 -11.08
C ALA A 375 -0.60 -11.47 -12.04
N ASN A 376 -0.79 -11.67 -13.35
CA ASN A 376 0.15 -11.25 -14.40
C ASN A 376 0.16 -9.75 -14.71
N ASN A 377 -0.80 -8.99 -14.18
CA ASN A 377 -0.95 -7.57 -14.48
C ASN A 377 -1.01 -6.67 -13.23
N ASN A 378 -1.21 -7.23 -12.04
CA ASN A 378 -1.48 -6.47 -10.84
C ASN A 378 -0.60 -6.94 -9.68
N ARG A 379 -0.47 -6.10 -8.65
CA ARG A 379 0.14 -6.47 -7.37
C ARG A 379 -0.92 -6.47 -6.28
N ILE A 380 -0.81 -7.41 -5.36
CA ILE A 380 -1.57 -7.45 -4.10
C ILE A 380 -0.59 -7.31 -2.94
N ASN A 381 -1.02 -6.58 -1.92
CA ASN A 381 -0.33 -6.52 -0.64
C ASN A 381 -1.30 -6.84 0.48
N VAL A 382 -0.86 -7.62 1.46
CA VAL A 382 -1.60 -7.88 2.69
C VAL A 382 -0.77 -7.36 3.85
N THR A 383 -1.27 -6.32 4.52
CA THR A 383 -0.64 -5.74 5.72
C THR A 383 -1.38 -6.22 6.95
N ILE A 384 -0.69 -6.92 7.85
CA ILE A 384 -1.22 -7.53 9.07
C ILE A 384 -0.67 -6.77 10.28
N ARG A 385 -1.55 -6.52 11.26
CA ARG A 385 -1.31 -5.65 12.41
C ARG A 385 -1.90 -6.26 13.67
N GLN A 386 -1.35 -5.83 14.80
CA GLN A 386 -1.95 -6.01 16.12
C GLN A 386 -2.31 -4.61 16.63
N VAL A 387 -3.59 -4.33 16.76
CA VAL A 387 -4.14 -3.03 17.16
C VAL A 387 -4.11 -2.91 18.68
N ASP A 388 -4.50 -3.96 19.39
CA ASP A 388 -4.65 -3.97 20.85
C ASP A 388 -3.64 -4.87 21.59
N ARG A 389 -3.56 -4.66 22.91
CA ARG A 389 -2.91 -5.61 23.82
C ARG A 389 -3.91 -6.73 24.13
N HIS A 390 -3.43 -7.96 24.05
CA HIS A 390 -4.19 -9.18 24.35
C HIS A 390 -3.53 -9.94 25.48
#